data_AF-A0A1H9GD69-F1
#
_entry.id   AF-A0A1H9GD69-F1
#
_cell.length_a   1.000
_cell.length_b   1.000
_cell.length_c   1.000
_cell.angle_alpha   90.00
_cell.angle_beta   90.00
_cell.angle_gamma   90.00
#
_symmetry.space_group_name_H-M   'P 1'
#
loop_
_entity.id
_entity.type
_entity.pdbx_description
1 polymer ?
#
loop_
_entity_poly.entity_id
_entity_poly.type
_entity_poly.pdbx_seq_one_letter_code
_entity_poly.pdbx_strand_id
1 'polypeptide(L)'
;MMKTLTRLGLIAALAWAAPVSAETVNGLRTVDEFADIADESERSVALFNELMVVIEHPRCLNCHPVGDVPLQGDDMQPHQPPVVRGVGGMGAPGMRCSTCHGAENVTYTSGDGSIPGHVPWHLAPIEMGWVGKSATEICEQIKDPARNGNLDLAGLHEHNAEDGLVGWGWEPGVGREPAPGTQAIFGDLTQAWIDTGAVCPAT
;
A
#
# COMPACT_ATOMS: atom_id res chain seq x y z
N MET A 1 -56.68 -7.41 -55.53
CA MET A 1 -56.15 -8.37 -54.54
C MET A 1 -54.87 -7.81 -53.94
N MET A 2 -54.76 -7.83 -52.61
CA MET A 2 -53.97 -6.92 -51.77
C MET A 2 -52.46 -6.83 -52.09
N LYS A 3 -51.93 -5.60 -52.04
CA LYS A 3 -50.50 -5.31 -51.87
C LYS A 3 -50.21 -5.19 -50.38
N THR A 4 -49.46 -6.14 -49.82
CA THR A 4 -49.05 -6.15 -48.41
C THR A 4 -47.90 -5.15 -48.21
N LEU A 5 -48.14 -4.09 -47.44
CA LEU A 5 -47.11 -3.15 -47.00
C LEU A 5 -46.45 -3.67 -45.72
N THR A 6 -45.22 -4.17 -45.83
CA THR A 6 -44.40 -4.55 -44.67
C THR A 6 -43.82 -3.28 -44.04
N ARG A 7 -44.30 -2.93 -42.85
CA ARG A 7 -43.72 -1.87 -42.01
C ARG A 7 -42.47 -2.42 -41.32
N LEU A 8 -41.28 -1.95 -41.69
CA LEU A 8 -40.07 -2.14 -40.88
C LEU A 8 -40.20 -1.26 -39.62
N GLY A 9 -40.38 -1.89 -38.46
CA GLY A 9 -40.25 -1.22 -37.17
C GLY A 9 -38.78 -1.09 -36.80
N LEU A 10 -38.31 0.14 -36.57
CA LEU A 10 -37.00 0.42 -35.99
C LEU A 10 -37.07 0.04 -34.49
N ILE A 11 -36.39 -1.04 -34.09
CA ILE A 11 -36.21 -1.38 -32.67
C ILE A 11 -34.98 -0.60 -32.20
N ALA A 12 -35.19 0.44 -31.40
CA ALA A 12 -34.12 1.13 -30.70
C ALA A 12 -33.64 0.22 -29.55
N ALA A 13 -32.44 -0.34 -29.68
CA ALA A 13 -31.80 -1.07 -28.60
C ALA A 13 -31.27 -0.05 -27.57
N LEU A 14 -31.95 0.08 -26.42
CA LEU A 14 -31.36 0.75 -25.26
C LEU A 14 -30.25 -0.15 -24.70
N ALA A 15 -29.00 0.28 -24.86
CA ALA A 15 -27.87 -0.32 -24.15
C ALA A 15 -28.00 0.03 -22.65
N TRP A 16 -28.42 -0.93 -21.84
CA TRP A 16 -28.23 -0.86 -20.40
C TRP A 16 -26.74 -1.00 -20.11
N ALA A 17 -26.10 0.10 -19.71
CA ALA A 17 -24.81 0.02 -19.04
C ALA A 17 -25.06 -0.63 -17.68
N ALA A 18 -24.61 -1.87 -17.50
CA ALA A 18 -24.57 -2.47 -16.18
C ALA A 18 -23.63 -1.64 -15.29
N PRO A 19 -23.97 -1.40 -14.02
CA PRO A 19 -23.02 -0.78 -13.09
C PRO A 19 -21.78 -1.67 -13.03
N VAL A 20 -20.60 -1.07 -13.23
CA VAL A 20 -19.32 -1.73 -12.95
C VAL A 20 -19.34 -2.02 -11.46
N SER A 21 -19.46 -3.30 -11.08
CA SER A 21 -19.43 -3.68 -9.68
C SER A 21 -18.07 -3.32 -9.11
N ALA A 22 -18.07 -2.64 -7.96
CA ALA A 22 -16.87 -2.37 -7.20
C ALA A 22 -16.14 -3.71 -6.90
N GLU A 23 -14.85 -3.76 -7.18
CA GLU A 23 -14.05 -4.99 -7.17
C GLU A 23 -12.99 -4.90 -6.08
N THR A 24 -13.00 -5.86 -5.16
CA THR A 24 -11.89 -6.10 -4.25
C THR A 24 -10.78 -6.81 -5.02
N VAL A 25 -9.61 -6.18 -5.13
CA VAL A 25 -8.47 -6.71 -5.87
C VAL A 25 -7.47 -7.26 -4.86
N ASN A 26 -7.15 -8.55 -4.96
CA ASN A 26 -6.17 -9.21 -4.09
C ASN A 26 -6.34 -8.85 -2.59
N GLY A 27 -7.59 -8.87 -2.10
CA GLY A 27 -7.92 -8.60 -0.70
C GLY A 27 -7.98 -7.12 -0.30
N LEU A 28 -7.79 -6.16 -1.22
CA LEU A 28 -7.94 -4.72 -0.97
C LEU A 28 -9.15 -4.17 -1.74
N ARG A 29 -10.04 -3.48 -1.03
CA ARG A 29 -11.25 -2.87 -1.59
C ARG A 29 -10.91 -1.62 -2.38
N THR A 30 -11.64 -1.38 -3.47
CA THR A 30 -11.48 -0.18 -4.30
C THR A 30 -12.29 1.01 -3.74
N VAL A 31 -11.91 2.24 -4.11
CA VAL A 31 -12.55 3.48 -3.62
C VAL A 31 -14.07 3.49 -3.84
N ASP A 32 -14.53 2.94 -4.97
CA ASP A 32 -15.96 2.87 -5.31
C ASP A 32 -16.79 2.07 -4.29
N GLU A 33 -16.17 1.15 -3.54
CA GLU A 33 -16.83 0.39 -2.47
C GLU A 33 -17.20 1.24 -1.25
N PHE A 34 -16.71 2.48 -1.18
CA PHE A 34 -16.98 3.43 -0.09
C PHE A 34 -17.89 4.59 -0.53
N ALA A 35 -18.31 4.61 -1.81
CA ALA A 35 -19.07 5.72 -2.39
C ALA A 35 -20.46 5.91 -1.76
N ASP A 36 -21.07 4.84 -1.24
CA ASP A 36 -22.41 4.86 -0.63
C ASP A 36 -22.41 5.39 0.82
N ILE A 37 -21.23 5.64 1.43
CA ILE A 37 -21.13 6.24 2.77
C ILE A 37 -21.36 7.74 2.66
N ALA A 38 -22.55 8.19 3.06
CA ALA A 38 -22.98 9.57 2.90
C ALA A 38 -22.30 10.56 3.87
N ASP A 39 -22.00 10.13 5.10
CA ASP A 39 -21.24 10.97 6.04
C ASP A 39 -19.77 10.98 5.66
N GLU A 40 -19.24 12.16 5.39
CA GLU A 40 -17.88 12.32 4.87
C GLU A 40 -16.80 11.90 5.87
N SER A 41 -17.03 12.15 7.17
CA SER A 41 -16.11 11.75 8.22
C SER A 41 -16.12 10.24 8.43
N GLU A 42 -17.29 9.61 8.41
CA GLU A 42 -17.44 8.15 8.47
C GLU A 42 -16.75 7.48 7.27
N ARG A 43 -16.95 8.04 6.07
CA ARG A 43 -16.30 7.56 4.85
C ARG A 43 -14.78 7.70 4.93
N SER A 44 -14.27 8.82 5.44
CA SER A 44 -12.84 9.04 5.63
C SER A 44 -12.23 7.98 6.56
N VAL A 45 -12.88 7.71 7.70
CA VAL A 45 -12.44 6.66 8.64
C VAL A 45 -12.49 5.28 7.99
N ALA A 46 -13.53 4.98 7.21
CA ALA A 46 -13.65 3.70 6.50
C ALA A 46 -12.54 3.50 5.46
N LEU A 47 -12.20 4.55 4.70
CA LEU A 47 -11.08 4.54 3.76
C LEU A 47 -9.75 4.34 4.48
N PHE A 48 -9.53 5.00 5.61
CA PHE A 48 -8.31 4.81 6.40
C PHE A 48 -8.18 3.37 6.94
N ASN A 49 -9.29 2.80 7.43
CA ASN A 49 -9.30 1.41 7.88
C ASN A 49 -8.97 0.43 6.74
N GLU A 50 -9.32 0.76 5.49
CA GLU A 50 -8.91 -0.03 4.34
C GLU A 50 -7.42 0.14 4.03
N LEU A 51 -6.87 1.36 4.14
CA LEU A 51 -5.42 1.58 4.02
C LEU A 51 -4.63 0.72 5.03
N MET A 52 -5.18 0.51 6.22
CA MET A 52 -4.56 -0.33 7.25
C MET A 52 -4.36 -1.79 6.82
N VAL A 53 -5.16 -2.30 5.89
CA VAL A 53 -4.96 -3.65 5.30
C VAL A 53 -3.59 -3.77 4.64
N VAL A 54 -3.11 -2.70 4.00
CA VAL A 54 -1.76 -2.63 3.43
C VAL A 54 -0.73 -2.27 4.51
N ILE A 55 -0.99 -1.24 5.32
CA ILE A 55 -0.02 -0.71 6.29
C ILE A 55 0.38 -1.75 7.35
N GLU A 56 -0.56 -2.59 7.80
CA GLU A 56 -0.31 -3.67 8.77
C GLU A 56 0.30 -4.92 8.13
N HIS A 57 0.38 -4.97 6.80
CA HIS A 57 0.93 -6.11 6.10
C HIS A 57 2.46 -6.22 6.35
N PRO A 58 3.03 -7.45 6.41
CA PRO A 58 4.48 -7.63 6.58
C PRO A 58 5.34 -6.88 5.56
N ARG A 59 4.83 -6.61 4.35
CA ARG A 59 5.58 -5.82 3.35
C ARG A 59 5.84 -4.38 3.81
N CYS A 60 4.94 -3.78 4.58
CA CYS A 60 5.09 -2.46 5.16
C CYS A 60 5.79 -2.54 6.53
N LEU A 61 5.28 -3.38 7.44
CA LEU A 61 5.77 -3.45 8.82
C LEU A 61 7.23 -3.91 8.94
N ASN A 62 7.74 -4.71 7.98
CA ASN A 62 9.15 -5.07 7.95
C ASN A 62 10.10 -3.87 7.75
N CYS A 63 9.65 -2.85 7.01
CA CYS A 63 10.39 -1.60 6.78
C CYS A 63 10.10 -0.52 7.83
N HIS A 64 9.02 -0.68 8.60
CA HIS A 64 8.56 0.21 9.66
C HIS A 64 8.64 -0.39 11.08
N PRO A 65 9.75 -1.04 11.50
CA PRO A 65 9.87 -1.50 12.87
C PRO A 65 10.00 -0.29 13.82
N VAL A 66 9.49 -0.45 15.05
CA VAL A 66 9.63 0.56 16.12
C VAL A 66 11.05 0.64 16.70
N GLY A 67 11.87 -0.39 16.49
CA GLY A 67 13.26 -0.44 16.93
C GLY A 67 14.26 -0.33 15.77
N ASP A 68 15.55 -0.49 16.08
CA ASP A 68 16.61 -0.41 15.07
C ASP A 68 16.77 -1.69 14.23
N VAL A 69 16.13 -2.80 14.59
CA VAL A 69 16.30 -4.07 13.88
C VAL A 69 15.21 -4.21 12.81
N PRO A 70 15.56 -4.29 11.50
CA PRO A 70 14.61 -4.65 10.46
C PRO A 70 13.96 -6.00 10.75
N LEU A 71 12.72 -6.17 10.30
CA LEU A 71 12.06 -7.46 10.28
C LEU A 71 12.09 -8.04 8.86
N GLN A 72 11.87 -9.34 8.73
CA GLN A 72 12.03 -10.07 7.48
C GLN A 72 10.98 -11.17 7.35
N GLY A 73 10.51 -11.36 6.11
CA GLY A 73 9.59 -12.42 5.74
C GLY A 73 8.17 -12.12 6.19
N ASP A 74 7.27 -13.08 5.97
CA ASP A 74 5.85 -12.89 6.26
C ASP A 74 5.56 -13.10 7.76
N ASP A 75 6.40 -13.88 8.45
CA ASP A 75 6.39 -14.04 9.90
C ASP A 75 7.04 -12.86 10.68
N MET A 76 7.50 -11.82 9.98
CA MET A 76 8.13 -10.62 10.55
C MET A 76 9.22 -10.91 11.60
N GLN A 77 10.08 -11.86 11.32
CA GLN A 77 11.18 -12.23 12.23
C GLN A 77 12.32 -11.22 12.12
N PRO A 78 13.18 -11.06 13.16
CA PRO A 78 14.36 -10.21 13.06
C PRO A 78 15.24 -10.59 11.86
N HIS A 79 15.66 -9.60 11.08
CA HIS A 79 16.43 -9.80 9.85
C HIS A 79 17.66 -10.69 10.06
N GLN A 80 17.90 -11.59 9.09
CA GLN A 80 19.07 -12.49 9.06
C GLN A 80 19.87 -12.29 7.76
N PRO A 81 21.20 -12.02 7.84
CA PRO A 81 22.00 -11.87 9.06
C PRO A 81 21.57 -10.63 9.88
N PRO A 82 21.88 -10.59 11.19
CA PRO A 82 21.52 -9.45 12.03
C PRO A 82 22.12 -8.15 11.50
N VAL A 83 21.26 -7.16 11.30
CA VAL A 83 21.61 -5.79 10.89
C VAL A 83 20.81 -4.78 11.71
N VAL A 84 21.20 -3.51 11.67
CA VAL A 84 20.53 -2.40 12.36
C VAL A 84 20.29 -1.24 11.40
N ARG A 85 19.29 -0.40 11.66
CA ARG A 85 18.85 0.74 10.85
C ARG A 85 20.00 1.65 10.44
N GLY A 86 20.83 2.02 11.40
CA GLY A 86 21.97 2.92 11.17
C GLY A 86 21.56 4.29 10.66
N VAL A 87 22.56 5.12 10.36
CA VAL A 87 22.33 6.49 9.87
C VAL A 87 21.64 6.46 8.51
N GLY A 88 20.50 7.14 8.40
CA GLY A 88 19.68 7.23 7.18
C GLY A 88 18.92 5.95 6.83
N GLY A 89 18.80 4.98 7.74
CA GLY A 89 18.12 3.70 7.45
C GLY A 89 18.94 2.76 6.56
N MET A 90 20.21 3.06 6.32
CA MET A 90 21.07 2.38 5.32
C MET A 90 21.96 1.27 5.90
N GLY A 91 21.80 0.88 7.16
CA GLY A 91 22.70 -0.06 7.82
C GLY A 91 23.85 0.61 8.59
N ALA A 92 24.51 -0.15 9.47
CA ALA A 92 25.68 0.32 10.22
C ALA A 92 26.92 0.49 9.32
N PRO A 93 27.92 1.30 9.71
CA PRO A 93 29.21 1.33 9.03
C PRO A 93 29.83 -0.08 8.93
N GLY A 94 30.27 -0.47 7.74
CA GLY A 94 30.81 -1.81 7.46
C GLY A 94 29.75 -2.90 7.20
N MET A 95 28.47 -2.65 7.50
CA MET A 95 27.33 -3.54 7.25
C MET A 95 26.16 -2.73 6.68
N ARG A 96 26.41 -2.02 5.57
CA ARG A 96 25.38 -1.27 4.83
C ARG A 96 24.44 -2.24 4.11
N CYS A 97 23.17 -1.88 3.99
CA CYS A 97 22.17 -2.74 3.35
C CYS A 97 22.54 -3.05 1.89
N SER A 98 23.12 -2.08 1.19
CA SER A 98 23.60 -2.20 -0.20
C SER A 98 24.75 -3.19 -0.39
N THR A 99 25.34 -3.73 0.68
CA THR A 99 26.32 -4.82 0.58
C THR A 99 25.66 -6.11 0.10
N CYS A 100 24.39 -6.32 0.43
CA CYS A 100 23.62 -7.52 0.06
C CYS A 100 22.46 -7.20 -0.88
N HIS A 101 21.73 -6.12 -0.61
CA HIS A 101 20.57 -5.71 -1.41
C HIS A 101 21.02 -4.90 -2.62
N GLY A 102 20.79 -5.46 -3.81
CA GLY A 102 21.10 -4.84 -5.10
C GLY A 102 19.93 -4.05 -5.66
N ALA A 103 20.00 -3.75 -6.96
CA ALA A 103 18.95 -3.01 -7.66
C ALA A 103 17.68 -3.83 -7.93
N GLU A 104 17.80 -5.15 -7.95
CA GLU A 104 16.73 -6.08 -8.30
C GLU A 104 16.69 -7.25 -7.31
N ASN A 105 15.55 -7.91 -7.20
CA ASN A 105 15.41 -9.14 -6.44
C ASN A 105 16.33 -10.23 -7.00
N VAL A 106 17.09 -10.91 -6.12
CA VAL A 106 18.00 -12.00 -6.51
C VAL A 106 17.57 -13.30 -5.86
N THR A 107 17.06 -14.25 -6.65
CA THR A 107 16.71 -15.59 -6.15
C THR A 107 17.94 -16.30 -5.58
N TYR A 108 17.77 -17.00 -4.46
CA TYR A 108 18.87 -17.77 -3.87
C TYR A 108 19.36 -18.86 -4.84
N THR A 109 20.66 -19.10 -4.85
CA THR A 109 21.25 -20.20 -5.65
C THR A 109 20.93 -21.59 -5.09
N SER A 110 20.47 -21.65 -3.83
CA SER A 110 20.06 -22.86 -3.14
C SER A 110 18.98 -22.54 -2.10
N GLY A 111 17.95 -23.38 -2.00
CA GLY A 111 16.80 -23.16 -1.12
C GLY A 111 15.75 -22.24 -1.75
N ASP A 112 14.65 -22.06 -1.03
CA ASP A 112 13.53 -21.22 -1.48
C ASP A 112 13.71 -19.78 -1.01
N GLY A 113 13.43 -18.82 -1.90
CA GLY A 113 13.42 -17.39 -1.58
C GLY A 113 14.37 -16.55 -2.43
N SER A 114 14.51 -15.28 -2.04
CA SER A 114 15.31 -14.29 -2.74
C SER A 114 15.84 -13.22 -1.79
N ILE A 115 16.94 -12.55 -2.16
CA ILE A 115 17.37 -11.28 -1.56
C ILE A 115 16.55 -10.16 -2.21
N PRO A 116 15.85 -9.32 -1.43
CA PRO A 116 15.18 -8.12 -1.93
C PRO A 116 16.14 -7.15 -2.64
N GLY A 117 15.66 -6.45 -3.67
CA GLY A 117 16.44 -5.38 -4.28
C GLY A 117 15.59 -4.26 -4.86
N HIS A 118 16.07 -3.04 -4.67
CA HIS A 118 15.57 -1.78 -5.21
C HIS A 118 16.66 -0.71 -5.03
N VAL A 119 16.63 0.38 -5.82
CA VAL A 119 17.51 1.54 -5.61
C VAL A 119 16.67 2.79 -5.30
N PRO A 120 16.74 3.35 -4.09
CA PRO A 120 17.53 2.91 -2.93
C PRO A 120 16.88 1.76 -2.15
N TRP A 121 17.63 1.09 -1.27
CA TRP A 121 17.12 0.11 -0.30
C TRP A 121 17.47 0.53 1.13
N HIS A 122 16.47 0.98 1.89
CA HIS A 122 16.63 1.47 3.25
C HIS A 122 15.38 1.25 4.10
N LEU A 123 15.54 1.35 5.42
CA LEU A 123 14.40 1.43 6.34
C LEU A 123 13.78 2.83 6.31
N ALA A 124 12.51 2.90 6.73
CA ALA A 124 11.87 4.17 7.05
C ALA A 124 12.63 4.93 8.17
N PRO A 125 12.37 6.22 8.41
CA PRO A 125 12.79 6.89 9.64
C PRO A 125 12.31 6.15 10.91
N ILE A 126 13.05 6.26 12.02
CA ILE A 126 12.68 5.59 13.28
C ILE A 126 11.36 6.15 13.83
N GLU A 127 11.09 7.41 13.56
CA GLU A 127 9.87 8.13 13.91
C GLU A 127 8.65 7.57 13.18
N MET A 128 8.83 6.77 12.10
CA MET A 128 7.79 6.08 11.34
C MET A 128 7.64 4.60 11.72
N GLY A 129 8.09 4.19 12.90
CA GLY A 129 7.85 2.84 13.40
C GLY A 129 6.36 2.59 13.70
N TRP A 130 5.81 1.50 13.16
CA TRP A 130 4.37 1.17 13.23
C TRP A 130 4.06 -0.17 13.89
N VAL A 131 5.03 -1.08 13.99
CA VAL A 131 4.82 -2.41 14.58
C VAL A 131 4.18 -2.30 15.98
N GLY A 132 3.00 -2.87 16.13
CA GLY A 132 2.25 -2.90 17.40
C GLY A 132 1.45 -1.64 17.72
N LYS A 133 1.41 -0.64 16.83
CA LYS A 133 0.55 0.54 16.96
C LYS A 133 -0.85 0.26 16.44
N SER A 134 -1.84 0.94 17.02
CA SER A 134 -3.22 0.95 16.53
C SER A 134 -3.38 1.80 15.27
N ALA A 135 -4.50 1.58 14.55
CA ALA A 135 -4.90 2.41 13.41
C ALA A 135 -4.98 3.90 13.77
N THR A 136 -5.51 4.23 14.94
CA THR A 136 -5.59 5.61 15.45
C THR A 136 -4.18 6.21 15.60
N GLU A 137 -3.26 5.50 16.25
CA GLU A 137 -1.88 5.97 16.45
C GLU A 137 -1.12 6.15 15.12
N ILE A 138 -1.28 5.21 14.19
CA ILE A 138 -0.64 5.27 12.86
C ILE A 138 -1.23 6.44 12.06
N CYS A 139 -2.55 6.60 12.03
CA CYS A 139 -3.20 7.72 11.34
C CYS A 139 -2.67 9.07 11.82
N GLU A 140 -2.67 9.28 13.14
CA GLU A 140 -2.16 10.52 13.72
C GLU A 140 -0.68 10.75 13.40
N GLN A 141 0.10 9.67 13.31
CA GLN A 141 1.52 9.72 13.00
C GLN A 141 1.82 10.05 11.54
N ILE A 142 1.15 9.40 10.59
CA ILE A 142 1.40 9.64 9.16
C ILE A 142 0.91 11.02 8.71
N LYS A 143 -0.02 11.64 9.43
CA LYS A 143 -0.48 13.02 9.18
C LYS A 143 0.44 14.09 9.73
N ASP A 144 1.36 13.74 10.62
CA ASP A 144 2.21 14.70 11.32
C ASP A 144 3.58 14.81 10.64
N PRO A 145 3.90 15.96 9.98
CA PRO A 145 5.19 16.18 9.32
C PRO A 145 6.39 15.95 10.24
N ALA A 146 6.24 16.17 11.55
CA ALA A 146 7.32 15.93 12.51
C ALA A 146 7.60 14.44 12.76
N ARG A 147 6.70 13.54 12.34
CA ARG A 147 6.77 12.09 12.59
C ARG A 147 6.67 11.22 11.34
N ASN A 148 6.48 11.79 10.16
CA ASN A 148 6.30 11.06 8.88
C ASN A 148 7.41 11.31 7.85
N GLY A 149 8.55 11.88 8.26
CA GLY A 149 9.61 12.27 7.31
C GLY A 149 9.37 13.63 6.65
N ASN A 150 8.61 14.53 7.29
CA ASN A 150 8.31 15.88 6.80
C ASN A 150 7.51 15.90 5.50
N LEU A 151 6.62 14.92 5.33
CA LEU A 151 5.64 14.89 4.25
C LEU A 151 4.38 15.65 4.66
N ASP A 152 3.86 16.48 3.77
CA ASP A 152 2.46 16.91 3.86
C ASP A 152 1.55 15.82 3.24
N LEU A 153 0.24 16.05 3.19
CA LEU A 153 -0.70 15.05 2.66
C LEU A 153 -0.47 14.76 1.18
N ALA A 154 -0.05 15.74 0.38
CA ALA A 154 0.25 15.52 -1.03
C ALA A 154 1.53 14.68 -1.20
N GLY A 155 2.56 14.97 -0.41
CA GLY A 155 3.78 14.17 -0.35
C GLY A 155 3.55 12.75 0.20
N LEU A 156 2.61 12.58 1.13
CA LEU A 156 2.19 11.26 1.61
C LEU A 156 1.49 10.47 0.51
N HIS A 157 0.59 11.10 -0.26
CA HIS A 157 -0.03 10.46 -1.43
C HIS A 157 1.03 10.04 -2.45
N GLU A 158 1.93 10.94 -2.84
CA GLU A 158 3.03 10.64 -3.76
C GLU A 158 3.87 9.46 -3.25
N HIS A 159 4.23 9.45 -1.97
CA HIS A 159 5.00 8.36 -1.37
C HIS A 159 4.24 7.03 -1.46
N ASN A 160 2.95 7.01 -1.15
CA ASN A 160 2.16 5.78 -1.20
C ASN A 160 1.93 5.30 -2.64
N ALA A 161 1.65 6.21 -3.56
CA ALA A 161 1.22 5.92 -4.93
C ALA A 161 2.39 5.68 -5.91
N GLU A 162 3.53 6.35 -5.70
CA GLU A 162 4.58 6.46 -6.73
C GLU A 162 5.98 6.08 -6.25
N ASP A 163 6.25 6.03 -4.94
CA ASP A 163 7.58 5.66 -4.43
C ASP A 163 7.91 4.21 -4.81
N GLY A 164 9.00 4.00 -5.55
CA GLY A 164 9.40 2.68 -6.03
C GLY A 164 9.82 1.71 -4.93
N LEU A 165 10.36 2.19 -3.80
CA LEU A 165 10.70 1.34 -2.67
C LEU A 165 9.44 0.90 -1.92
N VAL A 166 8.42 1.75 -1.86
CA VAL A 166 7.08 1.36 -1.40
C VAL A 166 6.46 0.35 -2.37
N GLY A 167 6.55 0.64 -3.68
CA GLY A 167 6.07 -0.22 -4.77
C GLY A 167 6.66 -1.62 -4.78
N TRP A 168 7.90 -1.79 -4.30
CA TRP A 168 8.51 -3.11 -4.10
C TRP A 168 7.62 -4.06 -3.27
N GLY A 169 6.76 -3.54 -2.39
CA GLY A 169 5.82 -4.33 -1.60
C GLY A 169 4.89 -5.22 -2.42
N TRP A 170 4.59 -4.86 -3.67
CA TRP A 170 3.76 -5.66 -4.58
C TRP A 170 4.58 -6.57 -5.51
N GLU A 171 5.90 -6.39 -5.58
CA GLU A 171 6.84 -7.24 -6.33
C GLU A 171 8.01 -7.72 -5.44
N PRO A 172 7.74 -8.46 -4.34
CA PRO A 172 8.72 -8.68 -3.27
C PRO A 172 9.76 -9.79 -3.57
N GLY A 173 9.76 -10.31 -4.80
CA GLY A 173 10.58 -11.43 -5.22
C GLY A 173 10.08 -12.79 -4.71
N VAL A 174 10.76 -13.86 -5.13
CA VAL A 174 10.40 -15.24 -4.79
C VAL A 174 10.41 -15.45 -3.27
N GLY A 175 9.40 -16.17 -2.78
CA GLY A 175 9.30 -16.61 -1.38
C GLY A 175 8.67 -15.60 -0.42
N ARG A 176 7.97 -14.59 -0.94
CA ARG A 176 7.22 -13.60 -0.15
C ARG A 176 5.83 -13.38 -0.73
N GLU A 177 4.86 -13.19 0.14
CA GLU A 177 3.54 -12.73 -0.25
C GLU A 177 3.57 -11.23 -0.65
N PRO A 178 3.01 -10.85 -1.81
CA PRO A 178 2.79 -9.44 -2.18
C PRO A 178 1.84 -8.74 -1.21
N ALA A 179 1.95 -7.42 -1.09
CA ALA A 179 0.95 -6.63 -0.37
C ALA A 179 -0.45 -6.78 -1.01
N PRO A 180 -1.53 -6.64 -0.21
CA PRO A 180 -2.89 -6.64 -0.71
C PRO A 180 -3.12 -5.60 -1.81
N GLY A 181 -3.99 -5.90 -2.78
CA GLY A 181 -4.30 -5.00 -3.89
C GLY A 181 -3.13 -4.72 -4.82
N THR A 182 -3.03 -3.45 -5.24
CA THR A 182 -1.96 -2.90 -6.06
C THR A 182 -1.54 -1.55 -5.49
N GLN A 183 -0.34 -1.08 -5.81
CA GLN A 183 0.11 0.26 -5.38
C GLN A 183 -0.83 1.36 -5.88
N ALA A 184 -1.38 1.23 -7.10
CA ALA A 184 -2.34 2.18 -7.65
C ALA A 184 -3.60 2.29 -6.77
N ILE A 185 -4.18 1.16 -6.35
CA ILE A 185 -5.35 1.17 -5.45
C ILE A 185 -4.99 1.75 -4.08
N PHE A 186 -3.79 1.47 -3.57
CA PHE A 186 -3.32 2.07 -2.32
C PHE A 186 -3.16 3.60 -2.43
N GLY A 187 -2.67 4.10 -3.56
CA GLY A 187 -2.65 5.52 -3.90
C GLY A 187 -4.05 6.11 -3.98
N ASP A 188 -4.96 5.49 -4.73
CA ASP A 188 -6.35 5.93 -4.90
C ASP A 188 -7.10 6.02 -3.55
N LEU A 189 -6.94 5.01 -2.69
CA LEU A 189 -7.48 5.02 -1.33
C LEU A 189 -6.86 6.14 -0.48
N THR A 190 -5.56 6.39 -0.63
CA THR A 190 -4.86 7.47 0.09
C THR A 190 -5.41 8.83 -0.33
N GLN A 191 -5.60 9.06 -1.64
CA GLN A 191 -6.18 10.28 -2.16
C GLN A 191 -7.63 10.46 -1.71
N ALA A 192 -8.44 9.42 -1.79
CA ALA A 192 -9.83 9.48 -1.34
C ALA A 192 -9.95 9.78 0.17
N TRP A 193 -9.07 9.20 0.99
CA TRP A 193 -9.00 9.51 2.41
C TRP A 193 -8.62 10.98 2.66
N ILE A 194 -7.66 11.52 1.91
CA ILE A 194 -7.27 12.94 1.98
C ILE A 194 -8.43 13.85 1.56
N ASP A 195 -9.10 13.53 0.45
CA ASP A 195 -10.21 14.32 -0.10
C ASP A 195 -11.41 14.39 0.85
N THR A 196 -11.58 13.37 1.70
CA THR A 196 -12.61 13.30 2.74
C THR A 196 -12.17 13.90 4.09
N GLY A 197 -11.02 14.58 4.12
CA GLY A 197 -10.53 15.33 5.29
C GLY A 197 -9.47 14.60 6.13
N ALA A 198 -8.97 13.45 5.65
CA ALA A 198 -7.96 12.64 6.31
C ALA A 198 -8.31 12.31 7.78
N VAL A 199 -9.57 11.97 8.07
CA VAL A 199 -10.03 11.75 9.44
C VAL A 199 -9.44 10.46 10.00
N CYS A 200 -8.99 10.51 11.25
CA CYS A 200 -8.49 9.33 11.96
C CYS A 200 -9.63 8.58 12.67
N PRO A 201 -9.57 7.23 12.72
CA PRO A 201 -10.48 6.45 13.55
C PRO A 201 -10.45 6.93 15.01
N ALA A 202 -11.57 6.78 15.71
CA ALA A 202 -11.61 7.01 17.14
C ALA A 202 -11.16 5.72 17.87
N THR A 203 -10.12 5.85 18.69
CA THR A 203 -9.52 4.83 19.59
C THR A 203 -9.62 3.38 19.12
#